data_AF-A0A120FXJ7-F1
#
_entry.id   AF-A0A120FXJ7-F1
#
_cell.length_a   1.000
_cell.length_b   1.000
_cell.length_c   1.000
_cell.angle_alpha   90.00
_cell.angle_beta   90.00
_cell.angle_gamma   90.00
#
_symmetry.space_group_name_H-M   'P 1'
#
loop_
_entity.id
_entity.type
_entity.pdbx_description
1 polymer ?
#
loop_
_entity_poly.entity_id
_entity_poly.type
_entity_poly.pdbx_seq_one_letter_code
_entity_poly.pdbx_strand_id
1 'polypeptide(L)'
;MQTQREVADHLDMSERNARDVLKALDLDWQTASLDEIRTAYIRDLRGKAAGRGGSQLEQLNRARIDDLQQKSANGRLAYHEKLRSLIPASEAERVLSDWASFANREYLGGLERIIQEIENVQKLTVDRTVVAKVAGPTTERIAGYARKLGAELVGSSGEIQSAP
;
A
#
# COMPACT_ATOMS: atom_id res chain seq x y z
N MET A 1 40.56 22.99 40.38
CA MET A 1 40.83 22.57 38.99
C MET A 1 39.81 21.48 38.70
N GLN A 2 38.97 21.68 37.68
CA GLN A 2 37.84 20.78 37.43
C GLN A 2 38.34 19.44 36.95
N THR A 3 37.84 18.33 37.49
CA THR A 3 38.29 16.98 37.09
C THR A 3 37.29 16.33 36.14
N GLN A 4 37.78 15.41 35.29
CA GLN A 4 36.90 14.62 34.41
C GLN A 4 35.84 13.83 35.21
N ARG A 5 36.18 13.42 36.43
CA ARG A 5 35.25 12.78 37.36
C ARG A 5 34.13 13.70 37.82
N GLU A 6 34.46 14.95 38.19
CA GLU A 6 33.45 15.95 38.54
C GLU A 6 32.49 16.24 37.38
N VAL A 7 32.99 16.23 36.13
CA VAL A 7 32.13 16.35 34.94
C VAL A 7 31.21 15.14 34.82
N ALA A 8 31.74 13.93 34.97
CA ALA A 8 30.96 12.70 34.89
C ALA A 8 29.84 12.63 35.95
N ASP A 9 30.17 12.98 37.19
CA ASP A 9 29.22 13.05 38.31
C ASP A 9 28.10 14.08 38.02
N HIS A 10 28.45 15.22 37.42
CA HIS A 10 27.47 16.25 37.07
C HIS A 10 26.59 15.95 35.87
N LEU A 11 27.06 15.11 34.96
CA LEU A 11 26.28 14.63 33.83
C LEU A 11 25.55 13.31 34.15
N ASP A 12 25.65 12.82 35.39
CA ASP A 12 25.06 11.57 35.89
C ASP A 12 25.40 10.36 35.00
N MET A 13 26.69 10.22 34.67
CA MET A 13 27.18 9.14 33.81
C MET A 13 28.59 8.70 34.18
N SER A 14 29.04 7.57 33.59
CA SER A 14 30.43 7.13 33.80
C SER A 14 31.44 8.08 33.15
N GLU A 15 32.67 8.16 33.69
CA GLU A 15 33.77 8.96 33.13
C GLU A 15 34.08 8.61 31.67
N ARG A 16 33.88 7.33 31.29
CA ARG A 16 34.01 6.86 29.92
C ARG A 16 32.97 7.50 29.01
N ASN A 17 31.71 7.48 29.44
CA ASN A 17 30.61 8.08 28.68
C ASN A 17 30.77 9.61 28.62
N ALA A 18 31.17 10.24 29.72
CA ALA A 18 31.44 11.68 29.76
C ALA A 18 32.52 12.09 28.75
N ARG A 19 33.59 11.29 28.62
CA ARG A 19 34.62 11.51 27.59
C ARG A 19 34.07 11.45 26.17
N ASP A 20 33.27 10.43 25.89
CA ASP A 20 32.71 10.21 24.55
C ASP A 20 31.69 11.32 24.20
N VAL A 21 30.90 11.77 25.17
CA VAL A 21 29.97 12.91 25.04
C VAL A 21 30.73 14.22 24.82
N LEU A 22 31.75 14.53 25.63
CA LEU A 22 32.56 15.75 25.46
C LEU A 22 33.22 15.80 24.08
N LYS A 23 33.74 14.65 23.61
CA LYS A 23 34.29 14.54 22.25
C LYS A 23 33.23 14.78 21.17
N ALA A 24 32.01 14.28 21.36
CA ALA A 24 30.92 14.50 20.41
C ALA A 24 30.42 15.96 20.41
N LEU A 25 30.55 16.66 21.54
CA LEU A 25 30.21 18.08 21.69
C LEU A 25 31.36 19.02 21.33
N ASP A 26 32.53 18.49 20.95
CA ASP A 26 33.77 19.23 20.68
C ASP A 26 34.20 20.12 21.87
N LEU A 27 34.13 19.57 23.09
CA LEU A 27 34.47 20.24 24.34
C LEU A 27 35.61 19.53 25.06
N ASP A 28 36.49 20.32 25.69
CA ASP A 28 37.56 19.85 26.56
C ASP A 28 37.29 20.26 28.01
N TRP A 29 37.27 19.28 28.93
CA TRP A 29 37.00 19.50 30.35
C TRP A 29 38.10 20.29 31.08
N GLN A 30 39.30 20.39 30.48
CA GLN A 30 40.39 21.18 31.06
C GLN A 30 40.23 22.68 30.81
N THR A 31 39.51 23.05 29.75
CA THR A 31 39.39 24.44 29.27
C THR A 31 37.99 25.00 29.40
N ALA A 32 36.97 24.16 29.20
CA ALA A 32 35.56 24.53 29.37
C ALA A 32 35.16 24.48 30.85
N SER A 33 34.32 25.42 31.26
CA SER A 33 33.71 25.41 32.58
C SER A 33 32.57 24.37 32.67
N LEU A 34 32.31 23.86 33.88
CA LEU A 34 31.21 22.94 34.16
C LEU A 34 29.86 23.48 33.66
N ASP A 35 29.64 24.78 33.71
CA ASP A 35 28.36 25.40 33.31
C ASP A 35 28.20 25.40 31.77
N GLU A 36 29.29 25.65 31.04
CA GLU A 36 29.33 25.51 29.58
C GLU A 36 29.08 24.06 29.14
N ILE A 37 29.75 23.11 29.81
CA ILE A 37 29.58 21.67 29.54
C ILE A 37 28.13 21.24 29.77
N ARG A 38 27.54 21.61 30.91
CA ARG A 38 26.13 21.30 31.21
C ARG A 38 25.18 21.92 30.20
N THR A 39 25.39 23.18 29.86
CA THR A 39 24.53 23.89 28.92
C THR A 39 24.59 23.25 27.53
N ALA A 40 25.78 22.89 27.06
CA ALA A 40 25.98 22.20 25.79
C ALA A 40 25.30 20.82 25.79
N TYR A 41 25.49 20.04 26.87
CA TYR A 41 24.86 18.74 27.00
C TYR A 41 23.32 18.82 27.03
N ILE A 42 22.76 19.77 27.78
CA ILE A 42 21.31 19.99 27.82
C ILE A 42 20.78 20.40 26.44
N ARG A 43 21.51 21.23 25.69
CA ARG A 43 21.13 21.60 24.31
C ARG A 43 21.14 20.39 23.38
N ASP A 44 22.15 19.54 23.47
CA ASP A 44 22.25 18.30 22.71
C ASP A 44 21.10 17.33 23.04
N LEU A 45 20.82 17.10 24.33
CA LEU A 45 19.67 16.29 24.76
C LEU A 45 18.34 16.87 24.25
N ARG A 46 18.14 18.19 24.32
CA ARG A 46 16.96 18.85 23.76
C ARG A 46 16.88 18.70 22.24
N GLY A 47 18.00 18.74 21.53
CA GLY A 47 18.08 18.51 20.09
C GLY A 47 17.68 17.07 19.72
N LYS A 48 18.22 16.09 20.45
CA LYS A 48 17.88 14.66 20.32
C LYS A 48 16.40 14.40 20.60
N ALA A 49 15.88 14.90 21.73
CA ALA A 49 14.49 14.75 22.10
C ALA A 49 13.52 15.44 21.12
N ALA A 50 13.94 16.53 20.47
CA ALA A 50 13.18 17.20 19.41
C ALA A 50 13.30 16.49 18.04
N GLY A 51 13.89 15.31 17.96
CA GLY A 51 14.08 14.54 16.72
C GLY A 51 15.15 15.10 15.78
N ARG A 52 15.88 16.15 16.19
CA ARG A 52 16.99 16.75 15.41
C ARG A 52 18.34 16.07 15.63
N GLY A 53 18.42 15.17 16.61
CA GLY A 53 19.61 14.38 16.91
C GLY A 53 19.38 12.87 16.76
N GLY A 54 18.44 12.48 15.88
CA GLY A 54 18.08 11.07 15.68
C GLY A 54 19.32 10.26 15.37
N SER A 55 19.72 9.42 16.33
CA SER A 55 20.93 8.61 16.18
C SER A 55 20.79 7.78 14.91
N GLN A 56 21.89 7.55 14.20
CA GLN A 56 21.93 6.68 13.02
C GLN A 56 21.22 5.33 13.27
N LEU A 57 21.22 4.87 14.53
CA LEU A 57 20.51 3.68 15.00
C LEU A 57 18.98 3.79 14.92
N GLU A 58 18.38 4.94 15.20
CA GLU A 58 16.92 5.15 15.08
C GLU A 58 16.47 5.17 13.62
N GLN A 59 17.25 5.81 12.74
CA GLN A 59 16.98 5.80 11.31
C GLN A 59 17.12 4.39 10.73
N LEU A 60 18.16 3.65 11.13
CA LEU A 60 18.34 2.25 10.75
C LEU A 60 17.22 1.35 11.27
N ASN A 61 16.75 1.56 12.50
CA ASN A 61 15.62 0.81 13.05
C ASN A 61 14.33 1.09 12.29
N ARG A 62 14.07 2.34 11.91
CA ARG A 62 12.90 2.70 11.08
C ARG A 62 12.97 2.02 9.72
N ALA A 63 14.09 2.18 9.01
CA ALA A 63 14.29 1.52 7.70
C ALA A 63 14.16 -0.01 7.78
N ARG A 64 14.61 -0.62 8.88
CA ARG A 64 14.48 -2.06 9.12
C ARG A 64 13.04 -2.49 9.40
N ILE A 65 12.26 -1.68 10.12
CA ILE A 65 10.83 -1.92 10.32
C ILE A 65 10.10 -1.85 8.98
N ASP A 66 10.39 -0.84 8.16
CA ASP A 66 9.78 -0.68 6.85
C ASP A 66 10.11 -1.86 5.93
N ASP A 67 11.37 -2.30 5.88
CA ASP A 67 11.81 -3.48 5.11
C ASP A 67 11.09 -4.76 5.57
N LEU A 68 10.95 -4.96 6.88
CA LEU A 68 10.24 -6.11 7.44
C LEU A 68 8.74 -6.10 7.08
N GLN A 69 8.10 -4.93 7.11
CA GLN A 69 6.70 -4.78 6.71
C GLN A 69 6.52 -5.08 5.21
N GLN A 70 7.37 -4.52 4.35
CA GLN A 70 7.34 -4.79 2.91
C GLN A 70 7.58 -6.27 2.60
N LYS A 71 8.54 -6.89 3.28
CA LYS A 71 8.83 -8.32 3.14
C LYS A 71 7.66 -9.19 3.59
N SER A 72 6.98 -8.81 4.68
CA SER A 72 5.78 -9.52 5.16
C SER A 72 4.62 -9.41 4.16
N ALA A 73 4.35 -8.20 3.65
CA ALA A 73 3.32 -7.97 2.65
C ALA A 73 3.57 -8.77 1.37
N ASN A 74 4.79 -8.74 0.85
CA ASN A 74 5.20 -9.53 -0.32
C ASN A 74 5.11 -11.04 -0.04
N GLY A 75 5.47 -11.47 1.16
CA GLY A 75 5.32 -12.87 1.60
C GLY A 75 3.87 -13.35 1.59
N ARG A 76 2.92 -12.50 2.02
CA ARG A 76 1.48 -12.80 1.95
C ARG A 76 1.00 -12.93 0.50
N LEU A 77 1.43 -12.03 -0.40
CA LEU A 77 1.08 -12.12 -1.82
C LEU A 77 1.61 -13.43 -2.43
N ALA A 78 2.89 -13.75 -2.22
CA ALA A 78 3.50 -14.99 -2.70
C ALA A 78 2.83 -16.25 -2.11
N TYR A 79 2.36 -16.19 -0.87
CA TYR A 79 1.59 -17.27 -0.25
C TYR A 79 0.24 -17.49 -0.95
N HIS A 80 -0.50 -16.41 -1.20
CA HIS A 80 -1.79 -16.48 -1.90
C HIS A 80 -1.65 -16.86 -3.38
N GLU A 81 -0.55 -16.48 -4.03
CA GLU A 81 -0.18 -16.93 -5.38
C GLU A 81 0.06 -18.45 -5.40
N LYS A 82 0.84 -18.98 -4.45
CA LYS A 82 1.11 -20.43 -4.34
C LYS A 82 -0.15 -21.25 -4.07
N LEU A 83 -1.10 -20.69 -3.34
CA LEU A 83 -2.43 -21.27 -3.15
C LEU A 83 -3.33 -21.17 -4.40
N ARG A 84 -2.84 -20.59 -5.50
CA ARG A 84 -3.61 -20.28 -6.72
C ARG A 84 -4.86 -19.43 -6.44
N SER A 85 -4.81 -18.63 -5.37
CA SER A 85 -5.90 -17.74 -4.96
C SER A 85 -5.73 -16.31 -5.49
N LEU A 86 -4.62 -16.02 -6.18
CA LEU A 86 -4.39 -14.77 -6.90
C LEU A 86 -4.43 -15.04 -8.40
N ILE A 87 -5.11 -14.15 -9.11
CA ILE A 87 -5.09 -14.08 -10.57
C ILE A 87 -4.56 -12.69 -10.97
N PRO A 88 -3.75 -12.59 -12.04
CA PRO A 88 -3.37 -11.30 -12.60
C PRO A 88 -4.59 -10.46 -12.97
N ALA A 89 -4.55 -9.16 -12.70
CA ALA A 89 -5.69 -8.26 -12.97
C ALA A 89 -6.14 -8.29 -14.43
N SER A 90 -5.20 -8.36 -15.38
CA SER A 90 -5.49 -8.49 -16.82
C SER A 90 -6.17 -9.81 -17.16
N GLU A 91 -5.83 -10.89 -16.46
CA GLU A 91 -6.48 -12.18 -16.63
C GLU A 91 -7.91 -12.15 -16.05
N ALA A 92 -8.10 -11.50 -14.90
CA ALA A 92 -9.41 -11.30 -14.30
C ALA A 92 -10.35 -10.49 -15.21
N GLU A 93 -9.87 -9.38 -15.79
CA GLU A 93 -10.62 -8.59 -16.78
C GLU A 93 -11.05 -9.45 -17.97
N ARG A 94 -10.12 -10.22 -18.54
CA ARG A 94 -10.40 -11.11 -19.66
C ARG A 94 -11.50 -12.12 -19.32
N VAL A 95 -11.38 -12.80 -18.18
CA VAL A 95 -12.36 -13.80 -17.74
C VAL A 95 -13.75 -13.18 -17.53
N LEU A 96 -13.83 -11.98 -16.95
CA LEU A 96 -15.10 -11.27 -16.77
C LEU A 96 -15.74 -10.87 -18.11
N SER A 97 -14.93 -10.39 -19.06
CA SER A 97 -15.39 -10.05 -20.41
C SER A 97 -15.89 -11.28 -21.17
N ASP A 98 -15.16 -12.39 -21.09
CA ASP A 98 -15.53 -13.66 -21.71
C ASP A 98 -16.84 -14.19 -21.12
N TRP A 99 -16.98 -14.16 -19.81
CA TRP A 99 -18.21 -14.58 -19.12
C TRP A 99 -19.41 -13.71 -19.51
N ALA A 100 -19.26 -12.39 -19.55
CA ALA A 100 -20.32 -11.47 -19.96
C ALA A 100 -20.74 -11.68 -21.42
N SER A 101 -19.78 -11.96 -22.30
CA SER A 101 -20.04 -12.29 -23.71
C SER A 101 -20.81 -13.60 -23.85
N PHE A 102 -20.41 -14.62 -23.10
CA PHE A 102 -21.12 -15.91 -23.04
C PHE A 102 -22.56 -15.72 -22.54
N ALA A 103 -22.74 -15.03 -21.41
CA ALA A 103 -24.05 -14.79 -20.81
C ALA A 103 -25.00 -14.05 -21.78
N ASN A 104 -24.50 -13.02 -22.45
CA ASN A 104 -25.27 -12.28 -23.46
C ASN A 104 -25.72 -13.17 -24.62
N ARG A 105 -24.85 -14.06 -25.10
CA ARG A 105 -25.19 -15.00 -26.19
C ARG A 105 -26.27 -15.99 -25.76
N GLU A 106 -26.13 -16.59 -24.57
CA GLU A 106 -27.12 -17.53 -24.05
C GLU A 106 -28.47 -16.86 -23.79
N TYR A 107 -28.46 -15.64 -23.27
CA TYR A 107 -29.66 -14.84 -23.05
C TYR A 107 -30.40 -14.54 -24.36
N LEU A 108 -29.70 -14.02 -25.37
CA LEU A 108 -30.29 -13.74 -26.69
C LEU A 108 -30.77 -15.02 -27.38
N GLY A 109 -30.00 -16.10 -27.29
CA GLY A 109 -30.40 -17.41 -27.83
C GLY A 109 -31.62 -18.01 -27.11
N GLY A 110 -31.82 -17.71 -25.83
CA GLY A 110 -33.03 -18.04 -25.10
C GLY A 110 -34.25 -17.26 -25.61
N LEU A 111 -34.09 -15.95 -25.79
CA LEU A 111 -35.15 -15.10 -26.35
C LEU A 111 -35.54 -15.53 -27.77
N GLU A 112 -34.57 -15.82 -28.64
CA GLU A 112 -34.85 -16.24 -30.01
C GLU A 112 -35.65 -17.55 -30.05
N ARG A 113 -35.33 -18.50 -29.18
CA ARG A 113 -36.10 -19.76 -29.05
C ARG A 113 -37.54 -19.52 -28.60
N ILE A 114 -37.76 -18.62 -27.64
CA ILE A 114 -39.10 -18.25 -27.20
C ILE A 114 -39.89 -17.61 -28.35
N ILE A 115 -39.26 -16.70 -29.09
CA ILE A 115 -39.93 -16.01 -30.18
C ILE A 115 -40.28 -17.00 -31.30
N GLN A 116 -39.36 -17.88 -31.67
CA GLN A 116 -39.61 -18.92 -32.66
C GLN A 116 -40.81 -19.79 -32.26
N GLU A 117 -40.92 -20.15 -30.98
CA GLU A 117 -42.07 -20.92 -30.47
C GLU A 117 -43.38 -20.13 -30.58
N ILE A 118 -43.38 -18.84 -30.22
CA ILE A 118 -44.55 -17.96 -30.36
C ILE A 118 -44.99 -17.86 -31.83
N GLU A 119 -44.06 -17.60 -32.74
CA GLU A 119 -44.34 -17.50 -34.17
C GLU A 119 -44.90 -18.82 -34.73
N ASN A 120 -44.34 -19.94 -34.29
CA ASN A 120 -44.77 -21.27 -34.69
C ASN A 120 -46.20 -21.60 -34.22
N VAL A 121 -46.53 -21.29 -32.97
CA VAL A 121 -47.82 -21.61 -32.35
C VAL A 121 -48.91 -20.64 -32.80
N GLN A 122 -48.62 -19.35 -32.79
CA GLN A 122 -49.60 -18.29 -33.05
C GLN A 122 -49.71 -17.91 -34.54
N LYS A 123 -48.83 -18.47 -35.40
CA LYS A 123 -48.80 -18.20 -36.85
C LYS A 123 -48.68 -16.71 -37.18
N LEU A 124 -47.93 -15.98 -36.35
CA LEU A 124 -47.61 -14.58 -36.54
C LEU A 124 -46.11 -14.40 -36.73
N THR A 125 -45.70 -13.21 -37.15
CA THR A 125 -44.30 -12.80 -37.20
C THR A 125 -44.06 -11.73 -36.14
N VAL A 126 -43.07 -11.96 -35.28
CA VAL A 126 -42.64 -11.02 -34.25
C VAL A 126 -41.56 -10.11 -34.82
N ASP A 127 -41.78 -8.82 -34.73
CA ASP A 127 -40.81 -7.81 -35.13
C ASP A 127 -39.56 -7.85 -34.23
N ARG A 128 -38.43 -8.29 -34.81
CA ARG A 128 -37.15 -8.38 -34.11
C ARG A 128 -36.58 -7.02 -33.74
N THR A 129 -36.99 -5.93 -34.38
CA THR A 129 -36.54 -4.59 -34.01
C THR A 129 -37.10 -4.17 -32.64
N VAL A 130 -38.35 -4.53 -32.35
CA VAL A 130 -38.98 -4.30 -31.03
C VAL A 130 -38.31 -5.16 -29.97
N VAL A 131 -38.01 -6.42 -30.29
CA VAL A 131 -37.27 -7.32 -29.40
C VAL A 131 -35.88 -6.75 -29.08
N ALA A 132 -35.14 -6.30 -30.09
CA ALA A 132 -33.82 -5.70 -29.91
C ALA A 132 -33.87 -4.44 -29.04
N LYS A 133 -34.92 -3.62 -29.18
CA LYS A 133 -35.14 -2.43 -28.33
C LYS A 133 -35.31 -2.78 -26.85
N VAL A 134 -35.86 -3.96 -26.53
CA VAL A 134 -36.05 -4.42 -25.15
C VAL A 134 -34.82 -5.19 -24.63
N ALA A 135 -34.29 -6.11 -25.43
CA ALA A 135 -33.20 -7.01 -25.02
C ALA A 135 -31.81 -6.35 -25.11
N GLY A 136 -31.60 -5.46 -26.09
CA GLY A 136 -30.34 -4.76 -26.33
C GLY A 136 -29.81 -3.98 -25.13
N PRO A 137 -30.64 -3.15 -24.46
CA PRO A 137 -30.20 -2.45 -23.26
C PRO A 137 -29.74 -3.39 -22.13
N THR A 138 -30.30 -4.59 -22.04
CA THR A 138 -29.89 -5.58 -21.03
C THR A 138 -28.53 -6.17 -21.36
N THR A 139 -28.28 -6.53 -22.62
CA THR A 139 -26.99 -7.09 -23.03
C THR A 139 -25.87 -6.05 -22.96
N GLU A 140 -26.18 -4.80 -23.33
CA GLU A 140 -25.26 -3.66 -23.17
C GLU A 140 -24.90 -3.40 -21.70
N ARG A 141 -25.88 -3.47 -20.78
CA ARG A 141 -25.63 -3.32 -19.34
C ARG A 141 -24.72 -4.41 -18.80
N ILE A 142 -24.95 -5.67 -19.17
CA ILE A 142 -24.11 -6.80 -18.74
C ILE A 142 -22.67 -6.61 -19.22
N ALA A 143 -22.48 -6.30 -20.51
CA ALA A 143 -21.16 -6.06 -21.07
C ALA A 143 -20.48 -4.79 -20.51
N GLY A 144 -21.25 -3.73 -20.26
CA GLY A 144 -20.78 -2.49 -19.66
C GLY A 144 -20.30 -2.69 -18.22
N TYR A 145 -21.06 -3.46 -17.42
CA TYR A 145 -20.69 -3.74 -16.04
C TYR A 145 -19.41 -4.60 -15.95
N ALA A 146 -19.28 -5.63 -16.81
CA ALA A 146 -18.06 -6.43 -16.87
C ALA A 146 -16.82 -5.61 -17.24
N ARG A 147 -16.94 -4.70 -18.22
CA ARG A 147 -15.87 -3.77 -18.57
C ARG A 147 -15.51 -2.82 -17.43
N LYS A 148 -16.52 -2.31 -16.71
CA LYS A 148 -16.29 -1.44 -15.53
C LYS A 148 -15.48 -2.19 -14.46
N LEU A 149 -15.87 -3.42 -14.12
CA LEU A 149 -15.14 -4.24 -13.15
C LEU A 149 -13.71 -4.54 -13.62
N GLY A 150 -13.53 -4.89 -14.90
CA GLY A 150 -12.20 -5.09 -15.49
C GLY A 150 -11.31 -3.86 -15.36
N ALA A 151 -11.85 -2.68 -15.70
CA ALA A 151 -11.13 -1.42 -15.58
C ALA A 151 -10.79 -1.04 -14.13
N GLU A 152 -11.65 -1.34 -13.16
CA GLU A 152 -11.35 -1.17 -11.73
C GLU A 152 -10.21 -2.10 -11.27
N LEU A 153 -10.21 -3.35 -11.73
CA LEU A 153 -9.16 -4.33 -11.41
C LEU A 153 -7.80 -3.93 -12.01
N VAL A 154 -7.78 -3.47 -13.25
CA VAL A 154 -6.56 -3.03 -13.93
C VAL A 154 -6.10 -1.66 -13.44
N GLY A 155 -7.01 -0.70 -13.23
CA GLY A 155 -6.71 0.62 -12.69
C GLY A 155 -6.22 0.58 -11.23
N SER A 156 -6.68 -0.38 -10.44
CA SER A 156 -6.20 -0.64 -9.07
C SER A 156 -4.74 -1.10 -8.99
N SER A 157 -4.13 -1.53 -10.10
CA SER A 157 -2.73 -1.99 -10.10
C SER A 157 -1.70 -0.86 -10.19
N GLY A 158 -2.14 0.39 -10.38
CA GLY A 158 -1.27 1.55 -10.61
C GLY A 158 -0.78 2.31 -9.37
N GLU A 159 -1.33 2.09 -8.18
CA GLU A 159 -0.98 2.88 -6.99
C GLU A 159 -0.59 1.98 -5.82
N ILE A 160 0.60 1.39 -5.88
CA ILE A 160 1.37 1.25 -4.66
C ILE A 160 1.84 2.68 -4.34
N GLN A 161 1.03 3.42 -3.57
CA GLN A 161 1.45 4.69 -3.01
C GLN A 161 2.80 4.50 -2.34
N SER A 162 3.81 5.20 -2.85
CA SER A 162 5.09 5.33 -2.17
C SER A 162 4.78 5.89 -0.78
N ALA A 163 5.20 5.18 0.26
CA ALA A 163 4.98 5.62 1.64
C ALA A 163 5.52 7.07 1.80
N PRO A 164 4.81 7.94 2.54
CA PRO A 164 5.22 9.33 2.78
C PRO A 164 6.54 9.43 3.55
#